data_AF-A0A851X8U5-F1
#
_entry.id   AF-A0A851X8U5-F1
#
_cell.length_a   1.000
_cell.length_b   1.000
_cell.length_c   1.000
_cell.angle_alpha   90.00
_cell.angle_beta   90.00
_cell.angle_gamma   90.00
#
_symmetry.space_group_name_H-M   'P 1'
#
loop_
_entity.id
_entity.type
_entity.pdbx_description
1 polymer ?
#
loop_
_entity_poly.entity_id
_entity_poly.type
_entity_poly.pdbx_seq_one_letter_code
_entity_poly.pdbx_strand_id
1 'polypeptide(L)'
;CRPCPPDTFSSEAELDVCTLCRKCEGIFRYLKECTSKSDAECTCKEGYRCSGDGCSRCDQSCGVGQENTRSGCRDCRYGTFNDQPDGSCKNWTKCSANQVLEPGTAAKDVICKHASDNPTLATTLSTT
;
A
#
# COMPACT_ATOMS: atom_id res chain seq x y z
N CYS A 1 -32.51 24.47 11.63
CA CYS A 1 -31.31 24.12 10.84
C CYS A 1 -31.68 24.13 9.36
N ARG A 2 -30.89 24.80 8.50
CA ARG A 2 -31.06 24.74 7.04
C ARG A 2 -30.07 23.71 6.47
N PRO A 3 -30.44 22.93 5.44
CA PRO A 3 -29.49 22.04 4.79
C PRO A 3 -28.41 22.85 4.07
N CYS A 4 -27.19 22.31 4.02
CA CYS A 4 -26.12 22.89 3.23
C CYS A 4 -26.49 22.92 1.73
N PRO A 5 -26.10 23.99 1.00
CA PRO A 5 -26.32 24.07 -0.44
C PRO A 5 -25.57 22.95 -1.19
N PRO A 6 -25.93 22.69 -2.47
CA PRO A 6 -25.22 21.72 -3.30
C PRO A 6 -23.71 21.95 -3.30
N ASP A 7 -22.93 20.88 -3.40
CA ASP A 7 -21.46 20.90 -3.35
C ASP A 7 -20.85 21.43 -2.04
N THR A 8 -21.61 21.44 -0.94
CA THR A 8 -21.10 21.75 0.39
C THR A 8 -21.59 20.78 1.46
N PHE A 9 -20.85 20.68 2.57
CA PHE A 9 -21.16 19.80 3.69
C PHE A 9 -20.89 20.48 5.04
N SER A 10 -21.53 20.00 6.11
CA SER A 10 -21.15 20.32 7.48
C SER A 10 -21.14 19.06 8.34
N SER A 11 -19.99 18.73 8.92
CA SER A 11 -19.82 17.55 9.78
C SER A 11 -20.31 17.77 11.21
N GLU A 12 -20.41 19.02 11.66
CA GLU A 12 -20.88 19.37 12.99
C GLU A 12 -22.23 20.07 12.91
N ALA A 13 -23.23 19.50 13.60
CA ALA A 13 -24.61 19.98 13.57
C ALA A 13 -24.79 21.41 14.12
N GLU A 14 -23.78 21.94 14.81
CA GLU A 14 -23.79 23.25 15.51
C GLU A 14 -23.06 24.35 14.72
N LEU A 15 -22.35 23.99 13.64
CA LEU A 15 -21.67 24.97 12.80
C LEU A 15 -22.65 25.55 11.76
N ASP A 16 -22.85 26.86 11.80
CA ASP A 16 -23.62 27.62 10.79
C ASP A 16 -22.82 27.82 9.48
N VAL A 17 -21.79 26.98 9.26
CA VAL A 17 -20.85 27.08 8.15
C VAL A 17 -20.83 25.75 7.39
N CYS A 18 -21.11 25.83 6.08
CA CYS A 18 -20.93 24.71 5.16
C CYS A 18 -19.58 24.85 4.46
N THR A 19 -18.82 23.76 4.43
CA THR A 19 -17.51 23.67 3.77
C THR A 19 -17.69 23.13 2.36
N LEU A 20 -16.91 23.63 1.41
CA LEU A 20 -16.93 23.13 0.04
C LEU A 20 -16.49 21.66 0.00
N CYS A 21 -17.24 20.85 -0.74
CA CYS A 21 -16.89 19.46 -0.96
C CYS A 21 -15.57 19.32 -1.72
N ARG A 22 -14.73 18.37 -1.30
CA ARG A 22 -13.57 17.92 -2.06
C ARG A 22 -14.01 17.41 -3.44
N LYS A 23 -13.26 17.79 -4.47
CA LYS A 23 -13.43 17.29 -5.83
C LYS A 23 -12.37 16.23 -6.15
N CYS A 24 -12.81 15.09 -6.68
CA CYS A 24 -11.94 13.98 -7.05
C CYS A 24 -11.75 13.95 -8.57
N GLU A 25 -10.80 14.74 -9.07
CA GLU A 25 -10.56 14.93 -10.50
C GLU A 25 -9.16 14.43 -10.93
N GLY A 26 -8.90 14.39 -12.24
CA GLY A 26 -7.59 13.98 -12.77
C GLY A 26 -7.25 12.53 -12.47
N ILE A 27 -6.22 12.28 -11.66
CA ILE A 27 -5.76 10.93 -11.26
C ILE A 27 -6.56 10.34 -10.10
N PHE A 28 -7.42 11.15 -9.47
CA PHE A 28 -8.32 10.72 -8.42
C PHE A 28 -9.66 10.24 -8.99
N ARG A 29 -10.39 9.46 -8.20
CA ARG A 29 -11.78 9.06 -8.40
C ARG A 29 -12.51 9.10 -7.06
N TYR A 30 -13.83 9.26 -7.10
CA TYR A 30 -14.64 9.19 -5.89
C TYR A 30 -14.62 7.77 -5.31
N LEU A 31 -14.20 7.66 -4.06
CA LEU A 31 -14.47 6.48 -3.22
C LEU A 31 -15.85 6.63 -2.57
N LYS A 32 -16.15 7.85 -2.11
CA LYS A 32 -17.44 8.25 -1.56
C LYS A 32 -17.78 9.65 -2.04
N GLU A 33 -19.01 9.84 -2.49
CA GLU A 33 -19.49 11.15 -2.90
C GLU A 33 -19.76 12.06 -1.69
N CYS A 34 -19.70 13.37 -1.92
CA CYS A 34 -20.02 14.34 -0.89
C CYS A 34 -21.51 14.30 -0.55
N THR A 35 -21.83 14.53 0.73
CA THR A 35 -23.21 14.69 1.21
C THR A 35 -23.32 15.99 2.00
N SER A 36 -24.52 16.44 2.32
CA SER A 36 -24.69 17.63 3.17
C SER A 36 -24.09 17.50 4.58
N LYS A 37 -23.71 16.27 5.00
CA LYS A 37 -23.18 15.97 6.35
C LYS A 37 -21.74 15.47 6.35
N SER A 38 -21.16 15.18 5.19
CA SER A 38 -19.83 14.60 5.09
C SER A 38 -19.15 15.02 3.80
N ASP A 39 -17.85 15.29 3.88
CA ASP A 39 -17.04 15.53 2.69
C ASP A 39 -17.01 14.31 1.76
N ALA A 40 -16.59 14.52 0.52
CA ALA A 40 -16.22 13.46 -0.41
C ALA A 40 -14.90 12.79 0.01
N GLU A 41 -14.82 11.48 -0.20
CA GLU A 41 -13.57 10.73 -0.03
C GLU A 41 -13.04 10.36 -1.41
N CYS A 42 -11.79 10.72 -1.68
CA CYS A 42 -11.12 10.39 -2.94
C CYS A 42 -10.21 9.17 -2.78
N THR A 43 -10.12 8.39 -3.85
CA THR A 43 -9.09 7.36 -4.03
C THR A 43 -8.42 7.53 -5.39
N CYS A 44 -7.40 6.74 -5.68
CA CYS A 44 -6.68 6.80 -6.95
C CYS A 44 -7.32 5.91 -8.01
N LYS A 45 -7.10 6.26 -9.29
CA LYS A 45 -7.42 5.40 -10.43
C LYS A 45 -6.52 4.15 -10.44
N GLU A 46 -6.93 3.14 -11.20
CA GLU A 46 -6.13 1.91 -11.36
C GLU A 46 -4.71 2.22 -11.85
N GLY A 47 -3.74 1.45 -11.34
CA GLY A 47 -2.30 1.71 -11.56
C GLY A 47 -1.68 2.70 -10.58
N TYR A 48 -2.47 3.25 -9.65
CA TYR A 48 -2.01 4.17 -8.61
C TYR A 48 -2.56 3.78 -7.25
N ARG A 49 -1.83 4.17 -6.21
CA ARG A 49 -2.23 4.00 -4.81
C ARG A 49 -2.21 5.32 -4.06
N CYS A 50 -3.06 5.40 -3.04
CA CYS A 50 -3.09 6.54 -2.14
C CYS A 50 -1.78 6.67 -1.37
N SER A 51 -1.25 7.89 -1.31
CA SER A 51 -0.12 8.26 -0.47
C SER A 51 -0.40 9.60 0.25
N GLY A 52 0.11 9.72 1.47
CA GLY A 52 -0.16 10.86 2.36
C GLY A 52 -1.54 10.84 3.02
N ASP A 53 -1.75 11.77 3.94
CA ASP A 53 -2.99 11.86 4.72
C ASP A 53 -4.19 12.08 3.82
N GLY A 54 -5.27 11.33 4.08
CA GLY A 54 -6.52 11.41 3.33
C GLY A 54 -6.38 11.15 1.82
N CYS A 55 -5.38 10.38 1.37
CA CYS A 55 -5.10 10.19 -0.06
C CYS A 55 -4.89 11.53 -0.79
N SER A 56 -4.02 12.39 -0.23
CA SER A 56 -3.70 13.70 -0.83
C SER A 56 -2.86 13.57 -2.11
N ARG A 57 -2.21 12.42 -2.34
CA ARG A 57 -1.44 12.11 -3.54
C ARG A 57 -1.74 10.70 -4.04
N CYS A 58 -1.48 10.49 -5.33
CA CYS A 58 -1.51 9.18 -5.97
C CYS A 58 -0.11 8.84 -6.46
N ASP A 59 0.52 7.88 -5.79
CA ASP A 59 1.81 7.33 -6.22
C ASP A 59 1.53 6.19 -7.19
N GLN A 60 2.43 5.98 -8.16
CA GLN A 60 2.34 4.84 -9.06
C GLN A 60 2.44 3.54 -8.25
N SER A 61 1.53 2.60 -8.53
CA SER A 61 1.61 1.26 -7.94
C SER A 61 2.72 0.46 -8.61
N CYS A 62 3.52 -0.22 -7.80
CA CYS A 62 4.63 -1.06 -8.25
C CYS A 62 4.25 -2.53 -8.24
N GLY A 63 4.72 -3.26 -9.25
CA GLY A 63 4.45 -4.68 -9.38
C GLY A 63 5.31 -5.55 -8.45
N VAL A 64 5.03 -6.84 -8.48
CA VAL A 64 5.91 -7.87 -7.91
C VAL A 64 7.30 -7.73 -8.54
N GLY A 65 8.32 -7.83 -7.69
CA GLY A 65 9.72 -7.63 -8.06
C GLY A 65 10.16 -6.19 -8.21
N GLN A 66 9.32 -5.23 -7.85
CA GLN A 66 9.64 -3.81 -7.83
C GLN A 66 9.39 -3.22 -6.45
N GLU A 67 10.04 -2.10 -6.15
CA GLU A 67 9.76 -1.27 -4.99
C GLU A 67 9.54 0.18 -5.41
N ASN A 68 8.77 0.93 -4.63
CA ASN A 68 8.61 2.35 -4.88
C ASN A 68 9.83 3.13 -4.35
N THR A 69 10.35 4.02 -5.18
CA THR A 69 11.46 4.93 -4.84
C THR A 69 11.05 6.38 -5.10
N ARG A 70 11.92 7.35 -4.75
CA ARG A 70 11.65 8.76 -5.08
C ARG A 70 11.50 9.03 -6.58
N SER A 71 12.09 8.17 -7.42
CA SER A 71 12.01 8.23 -8.88
C SER A 71 10.90 7.36 -9.48
N GLY A 72 10.03 6.77 -8.65
CA GLY A 72 9.00 5.82 -9.08
C GLY A 72 9.41 4.36 -8.86
N CYS A 73 8.70 3.44 -9.52
CA CYS A 73 8.93 2.01 -9.39
C CYS A 73 10.30 1.60 -9.94
N ARG A 74 11.05 0.85 -9.14
CA ARG A 74 12.35 0.30 -9.50
C ARG A 74 12.38 -1.19 -9.23
N ASP A 75 12.96 -1.94 -10.16
CA ASP A 75 13.17 -3.37 -9.96
C ASP A 75 14.07 -3.65 -8.75
N CYS A 76 13.81 -4.76 -8.07
CA CYS A 76 14.65 -5.24 -6.99
C CYS A 76 16.07 -5.51 -7.49
N ARG A 77 17.05 -5.03 -6.72
CA ARG A 77 18.46 -5.22 -7.04
C ARG A 77 18.82 -6.70 -6.88
N TYR A 78 19.88 -7.12 -7.56
CA TYR A 78 20.43 -8.45 -7.35
C TYR A 78 20.73 -8.69 -5.86
N GLY A 79 20.30 -9.85 -5.33
CA GLY A 79 20.37 -10.15 -3.90
C GLY A 79 19.11 -9.78 -3.12
N THR A 80 18.10 -9.17 -3.75
CA THR A 80 16.82 -8.83 -3.11
C THR A 80 15.62 -9.29 -3.94
N PHE A 81 14.47 -9.42 -3.29
CA PHE A 81 13.19 -9.75 -3.91
C PHE A 81 12.02 -9.01 -3.27
N ASN A 82 10.92 -8.88 -4.00
CA ASN A 82 9.63 -8.47 -3.47
C ASN A 82 8.54 -9.34 -4.10
N ASP A 83 7.85 -10.13 -3.29
CA ASP A 83 6.80 -11.07 -3.70
C ASP A 83 5.39 -10.47 -3.67
N GLN A 84 5.25 -9.20 -3.24
CA GLN A 84 3.96 -8.52 -3.09
C GLN A 84 3.90 -7.23 -3.92
N PRO A 85 2.75 -6.88 -4.51
CA PRO A 85 2.58 -5.57 -5.12
C PRO A 85 2.74 -4.47 -4.06
N ASP A 86 3.33 -3.34 -4.46
CA ASP A 86 3.59 -2.19 -3.58
C ASP A 86 4.42 -2.51 -2.31
N GLY A 87 5.05 -3.69 -2.29
CA GLY A 87 6.01 -4.08 -1.27
C GLY A 87 7.36 -3.38 -1.40
N SER A 88 8.28 -3.75 -0.52
CA SER A 88 9.66 -3.29 -0.53
C SER A 88 10.58 -4.48 -0.79
N CYS A 89 11.70 -4.25 -1.48
CA CYS A 89 12.64 -5.31 -1.76
C CYS A 89 13.36 -5.75 -0.48
N LYS A 90 13.26 -7.05 -0.15
CA LYS A 90 13.90 -7.70 1.00
C LYS A 90 15.08 -8.53 0.52
N ASN A 91 16.09 -8.70 1.36
CA ASN A 91 17.24 -9.55 1.02
C ASN A 91 16.81 -11.00 0.79
N TRP A 92 17.45 -11.68 -0.15
CA TRP A 92 17.28 -13.11 -0.31
C TRP A 92 17.71 -13.88 0.95
N THR A 93 17.00 -14.97 1.22
CA THR A 93 17.40 -15.97 2.20
C THR A 93 18.79 -16.53 1.84
N LYS A 94 19.68 -16.59 2.83
CA LYS A 94 21.04 -17.13 2.67
C LYS A 94 21.02 -18.63 2.95
N CYS A 95 21.23 -19.45 1.93
CA CYS A 95 21.49 -20.87 2.12
C CYS A 95 22.98 -21.14 2.34
N SER A 96 23.31 -22.22 3.06
CA SER A 96 24.66 -22.76 3.09
C SER A 96 25.14 -23.17 1.68
N ALA A 97 26.45 -23.21 1.45
CA ALA A 97 27.03 -23.59 0.16
C ALA A 97 26.45 -24.94 -0.33
N ASN A 98 26.06 -25.00 -1.61
CA ASN A 98 25.43 -26.16 -2.27
C ASN A 98 24.03 -26.57 -1.76
N GLN A 99 23.39 -25.73 -0.93
CA GLN A 99 22.04 -25.96 -0.39
C GLN A 99 20.94 -25.14 -1.07
N VAL A 100 21.25 -24.43 -2.16
CA VAL A 100 20.21 -23.74 -2.97
C VAL A 100 19.48 -24.77 -3.84
N LEU A 101 18.15 -24.83 -3.73
CA LEU A 101 17.26 -25.58 -4.63
C LEU A 101 16.85 -24.71 -5.82
N GLU A 102 16.29 -23.53 -5.52
CA GLU A 102 15.87 -22.56 -6.53
C GLU A 102 16.57 -21.23 -6.28
N PRO A 103 17.19 -20.63 -7.32
CA PRO A 103 17.80 -19.32 -7.18
C PRO A 103 16.73 -18.24 -6.98
N GLY A 104 17.08 -17.23 -6.18
CA GLY A 104 16.25 -16.05 -5.99
C GLY A 104 16.14 -15.23 -7.28
N THR A 105 15.05 -14.50 -7.39
CA THR A 105 14.79 -13.54 -8.47
C THR A 105 14.34 -12.22 -7.86
N ALA A 106 14.11 -11.19 -8.70
CA ALA A 106 13.47 -9.98 -8.21
C ALA A 106 12.08 -10.26 -7.59
N ALA A 107 11.35 -11.25 -8.08
CA ALA A 107 9.97 -11.55 -7.66
C ALA A 107 9.86 -12.61 -6.56
N LYS A 108 10.92 -13.41 -6.32
CA LYS A 108 10.87 -14.59 -5.45
C LYS A 108 12.15 -14.75 -4.64
N ASP A 109 12.00 -15.23 -3.41
CA ASP A 109 13.13 -15.58 -2.57
C ASP A 109 13.87 -16.83 -3.08
N VAL A 110 15.09 -17.03 -2.59
CA VAL A 110 15.85 -18.28 -2.72
C VAL A 110 15.16 -19.38 -1.91
N ILE A 111 15.03 -20.58 -2.49
CA ILE A 111 14.56 -21.77 -1.77
C ILE A 111 15.77 -22.64 -1.41
N CYS A 112 15.93 -22.96 -0.12
CA CYS A 112 16.98 -23.85 0.38
C CYS A 112 16.50 -25.32 0.47
N LYS A 113 17.41 -26.29 0.27
CA LYS A 113 17.15 -27.75 0.38
C LYS A 113 16.57 -28.17 1.73
N HIS A 114 17.14 -27.60 2.78
CA HIS A 114 16.61 -27.66 4.12
C HIS A 114 16.19 -26.24 4.43
N ALA A 115 14.94 -26.05 4.88
CA ALA A 115 14.55 -24.77 5.47
C ALA A 115 15.59 -24.52 6.56
N SER A 116 16.41 -23.47 6.40
CA SER A 116 17.39 -23.14 7.42
C SER A 116 16.60 -23.03 8.71
N ASP A 117 16.92 -23.86 9.71
CA ASP A 117 16.40 -23.75 11.06
C ASP A 117 16.81 -22.37 11.57
N ASN A 118 15.99 -21.35 11.28
CA ASN A 118 16.09 -20.06 11.92
C ASN A 118 15.06 -20.10 13.05
N PRO A 119 15.51 -20.19 14.32
CA PRO A 119 14.61 -20.28 15.46
C PRO A 119 14.00 -18.90 15.69
N THR A 120 12.92 -18.56 15.00
CA THR A 120 12.14 -17.36 15.35
C THR A 120 10.63 -17.51 15.18
N LEU A 121 10.14 -18.72 14.90
CA LEU A 121 8.70 -19.02 14.93
C LEU A 121 8.38 -20.37 15.61
N ALA A 122 9.25 -20.83 16.51
CA ALA A 122 8.94 -21.90 17.46
C ALA A 122 8.80 -21.34 18.89
N THR A 123 8.02 -20.26 19.06
CA THR A 123 7.40 -19.97 20.36
C THR A 123 5.93 -19.67 20.09
N THR A 124 5.12 -20.72 20.21
CA THR A 124 3.72 -20.77 20.65
C THR A 124 3.13 -22.04 20.07
N LEU A 125 3.30 -23.15 20.77
CA LEU A 125 2.31 -24.24 20.93
C LEU A 125 3.01 -25.42 21.62
N SER A 126 3.23 -25.26 22.93
CA SER A 126 3.43 -26.36 23.88
C SER A 126 3.08 -25.85 25.28
N THR A 127 1.78 -25.77 25.54
CA THR A 127 1.13 -25.68 26.86
C THR A 127 -0.31 -26.09 26.55
N THR A 128 -0.93 -27.13 27.09
CA THR A 128 -0.74 -27.90 28.33
C THR A 128 -1.35 -29.29 28.09
#